data_AF-A0A225UJV7-F1
#
_entry.id   AF-A0A225UJV7-F1
#
_cell.length_a   1.000
_cell.length_b   1.000
_cell.length_c   1.000
_cell.angle_alpha   90.00
_cell.angle_beta   90.00
_cell.angle_gamma   90.00
#
_symmetry.space_group_name_H-M   'P 1'
#
loop_
_entity.id
_entity.type
_entity.pdbx_description
1 polymer ?
#
loop_
_entity_poly.entity_id
_entity_poly.type
_entity_poly.pdbx_seq_one_letter_code
_entity_poly.pdbx_strand_id
1 'polypeptide(L)'
;MTFAPSSTHAVHQSAGFPDYAPNKAGGIQPLKQRFILADVPALLATEPWTTMFENRVKRLVLHSHRALAPRARMALDKYISFMEENASAFWHGGHWFAIDTSTQCIAEGVPSTIFWEAAYWSLPSKPCYWILMNPRSLNSQGNPYSLAEQLDILDRREPARVQWGTANSDEEMVEHLPKSVPVSLLPEKSRQDNPASRTYD
;
A
#
# COMPACT_ATOMS: atom_id res chain seq x y z
N MET A 1 -17.03 -3.72 20.55
CA MET A 1 -16.99 -4.83 19.58
C MET A 1 -15.68 -4.73 18.84
N THR A 2 -14.75 -5.65 19.12
CA THR A 2 -13.50 -5.81 18.39
C THR A 2 -13.85 -6.38 17.02
N PHE A 3 -13.60 -5.61 15.96
CA PHE A 3 -13.71 -6.10 14.59
C PHE A 3 -12.54 -7.07 14.38
N ALA A 4 -12.77 -8.37 14.59
CA ALA A 4 -11.81 -9.40 14.22
C ALA A 4 -12.04 -9.70 12.73
N PRO A 5 -11.08 -9.37 11.83
CA PRO A 5 -11.20 -9.76 10.44
C PRO A 5 -11.26 -11.30 10.35
N SER A 6 -12.24 -11.83 9.62
CA SER A 6 -12.39 -13.26 9.35
C SER A 6 -11.94 -13.53 7.92
N SER A 7 -11.08 -14.53 7.76
CA SER A 7 -10.62 -15.05 6.47
C SER A 7 -11.50 -16.19 5.94
N THR A 8 -12.62 -16.49 6.59
CA THR A 8 -13.46 -17.66 6.28
C THR A 8 -14.09 -17.60 4.87
N HIS A 9 -14.09 -16.43 4.24
CA HIS A 9 -14.51 -16.20 2.85
C HIS A 9 -13.46 -15.45 2.01
N ALA A 10 -12.20 -15.46 2.44
CA ALA A 10 -11.07 -14.92 1.71
C ALA A 10 -10.92 -15.65 0.36
N VAL A 11 -10.83 -14.90 -0.74
CA VAL A 11 -10.61 -15.47 -2.08
C VAL A 11 -9.35 -14.82 -2.60
N HIS A 12 -8.29 -15.59 -2.83
CA HIS A 12 -7.05 -15.23 -3.55
C HIS A 12 -6.80 -13.72 -3.70
N GLN A 13 -6.30 -13.08 -2.65
CA GLN A 13 -5.86 -11.68 -2.61
C GLN A 13 -4.38 -11.54 -2.99
N SER A 14 -3.96 -10.35 -3.45
CA SER A 14 -2.55 -10.00 -3.65
C SER A 14 -1.78 -10.05 -2.33
N ALA A 15 -0.54 -10.56 -2.35
CA ALA A 15 0.24 -10.70 -1.12
C ALA A 15 0.46 -9.34 -0.43
N GLY A 16 0.39 -9.32 0.91
CA GLY A 16 0.51 -8.10 1.72
C GLY A 16 -0.78 -7.29 1.87
N PHE A 17 -1.80 -7.51 1.02
CA PHE A 17 -3.08 -6.85 1.18
C PHE A 17 -4.02 -7.64 2.10
N PRO A 18 -4.90 -6.95 2.86
CA PRO A 18 -5.87 -7.63 3.70
C PRO A 18 -6.81 -8.51 2.87
N ASP A 19 -7.08 -9.71 3.35
CA ASP A 19 -8.02 -10.66 2.74
C ASP A 19 -9.24 -10.86 3.64
N TYR A 20 -9.99 -9.77 3.84
CA TYR A 20 -11.26 -9.79 4.54
C TYR A 20 -12.36 -9.08 3.73
N ALA A 21 -13.58 -9.60 3.85
CA ALA A 21 -14.79 -8.96 3.34
C ALA A 21 -15.58 -8.36 4.51
N PRO A 22 -16.21 -7.18 4.36
CA PRO A 22 -17.13 -6.67 5.37
C PRO A 22 -18.22 -7.70 5.65
N ASN A 23 -18.39 -8.07 6.91
CA ASN A 23 -19.51 -8.91 7.30
C ASN A 23 -20.82 -8.17 7.04
N LYS A 24 -21.62 -8.67 6.08
CA LYS A 24 -22.91 -8.08 5.71
C LYS A 24 -24.02 -8.41 6.71
N ALA A 25 -23.78 -9.32 7.65
CA ALA A 25 -24.72 -9.63 8.72
C ALA A 25 -24.87 -8.39 9.64
N GLY A 26 -26.08 -7.81 9.67
CA GLY A 26 -26.37 -6.54 10.35
C GLY A 26 -26.57 -5.33 9.42
N GLY A 27 -26.38 -5.51 8.11
CA GLY A 27 -26.60 -4.48 7.09
C GLY A 27 -25.54 -3.38 7.07
N ILE A 28 -25.53 -2.55 6.02
CA ILE A 28 -24.53 -1.48 5.82
C ILE A 28 -24.84 -0.21 6.63
N GLN A 29 -26.02 -0.10 7.26
CA GLN A 29 -26.46 1.13 7.90
C GLN A 29 -25.59 1.60 9.07
N PRO A 30 -25.11 0.72 9.97
CA PRO A 30 -24.18 1.14 11.02
C PRO A 30 -22.83 1.63 10.49
N LEU A 31 -22.45 1.26 9.26
CA LEU A 31 -21.23 1.76 8.60
C LEU A 31 -21.48 3.12 7.96
N LYS A 32 -22.65 3.32 7.32
CA LYS A 32 -23.03 4.63 6.76
C LYS A 32 -23.12 5.72 7.83
N GLN A 33 -23.55 5.37 9.04
CA GLN A 33 -23.60 6.31 10.17
C GLN A 33 -22.23 6.81 10.63
N ARG A 34 -21.14 6.14 10.25
CA ARG A 34 -19.76 6.56 10.57
C ARG A 34 -19.18 7.49 9.52
N PHE A 35 -19.81 7.54 8.35
CA PHE A 35 -19.33 8.31 7.22
C PHE A 35 -19.86 9.74 7.32
N ILE A 36 -18.94 10.70 7.49
CA ILE A 36 -19.23 12.12 7.50
C ILE A 36 -18.77 12.68 6.16
N LEU A 37 -19.72 12.98 5.27
CA LEU A 37 -19.41 13.41 3.89
C LEU A 37 -18.56 14.69 3.86
N ALA A 38 -18.73 15.60 4.82
CA ALA A 38 -17.98 16.85 4.90
C ALA A 38 -16.48 16.67 5.16
N ASP A 39 -16.08 15.57 5.80
CA ASP A 39 -14.69 15.32 6.17
C ASP A 39 -13.85 14.81 4.98
N VAL A 40 -14.51 14.24 3.97
CA VAL A 40 -13.83 13.64 2.81
C VAL A 40 -13.17 14.70 1.92
N PRO A 41 -13.85 15.78 1.48
CA PRO A 41 -13.19 16.84 0.73
C PRO A 41 -12.03 17.49 1.50
N ALA A 42 -12.18 17.66 2.82
CA ALA A 42 -11.13 18.22 3.67
C ALA A 42 -9.87 17.32 3.68
N LEU A 43 -10.04 15.99 3.77
CA LEU A 43 -8.95 15.04 3.64
C LEU A 43 -8.33 15.09 2.24
N LEU A 44 -9.14 15.02 1.19
CA LEU A 44 -8.62 15.00 -0.19
C LEU A 44 -7.90 16.30 -0.57
N ALA A 45 -8.29 17.43 0.00
CA ALA A 45 -7.61 18.71 -0.18
C ALA A 45 -6.20 18.75 0.43
N THR A 46 -5.84 17.80 1.30
CA THR A 46 -4.46 17.65 1.81
C THR A 46 -3.54 16.91 0.83
N GLU A 47 -4.07 16.43 -0.29
CA GLU A 47 -3.33 15.64 -1.30
C GLU A 47 -2.53 14.48 -0.67
N PRO A 48 -3.20 13.56 0.07
CA PRO A 48 -2.51 12.51 0.83
C PRO A 48 -1.67 11.58 -0.05
N TRP A 49 -1.95 11.51 -1.35
CA TRP A 49 -1.14 10.79 -2.32
C TRP A 49 0.26 11.37 -2.51
N THR A 50 0.43 12.69 -2.37
CA THR A 50 1.74 13.36 -2.46
C THR A 50 2.61 12.89 -1.30
N THR A 51 2.07 12.94 -0.08
CA THR A 51 2.75 12.42 1.12
C THR A 51 3.02 10.92 1.01
N MET A 52 2.09 10.13 0.46
CA MET A 52 2.30 8.69 0.21
C MET A 52 3.47 8.46 -0.76
N PHE A 53 3.57 9.24 -1.83
CA PHE A 53 4.69 9.12 -2.78
C PHE A 53 6.02 9.59 -2.19
N GLU A 54 6.02 10.68 -1.43
CA GLU A 54 7.22 11.20 -0.77
C GLU A 54 7.78 10.23 0.28
N ASN A 55 6.90 9.59 1.04
CA ASN A 55 7.24 8.64 2.11
C ASN A 55 7.41 7.20 1.63
N ARG A 56 7.27 6.94 0.33
CA ARG A 56 7.40 5.60 -0.24
C ARG A 56 8.76 4.96 0.02
N VAL A 57 8.82 3.64 -0.12
CA VAL A 57 10.11 2.92 -0.12
C VAL A 57 10.94 3.32 -1.34
N LYS A 58 12.11 3.93 -1.11
CA LYS A 58 13.03 4.42 -2.14
C LYS A 58 14.23 3.50 -2.41
N ARG A 59 14.22 2.29 -1.86
CA ARG A 59 15.29 1.28 -1.98
C ARG A 59 14.72 -0.07 -2.41
N LEU A 60 15.52 -0.85 -3.13
CA LEU A 60 15.18 -2.24 -3.42
C LEU A 60 15.70 -3.12 -2.27
N VAL A 61 14.85 -4.02 -1.77
CA VAL A 61 15.16 -4.87 -0.62
C VAL A 61 15.42 -6.33 -1.02
N LEU A 62 14.99 -6.74 -2.22
CA LEU A 62 15.16 -8.11 -2.75
C LEU A 62 16.21 -8.18 -3.88
N HIS A 63 16.36 -7.12 -4.68
CA HIS A 63 17.23 -7.07 -5.85
C HIS A 63 18.23 -5.93 -5.77
N SER A 64 19.48 -6.17 -6.18
CA SER A 64 20.48 -5.11 -6.25
C SER A 64 20.34 -4.30 -7.55
N HIS A 65 20.10 -3.00 -7.44
CA HIS A 65 19.94 -2.05 -8.55
C HIS A 65 21.15 -2.09 -9.50
N ARG A 66 22.38 -2.15 -8.95
CA ARG A 66 23.61 -2.30 -9.75
C ARG A 66 23.69 -3.62 -10.53
N ALA A 67 23.02 -4.66 -10.05
CA ALA A 67 22.97 -5.96 -10.71
C ALA A 67 21.85 -6.03 -11.78
N LEU A 68 20.94 -5.05 -11.81
CA LEU A 68 19.93 -4.95 -12.85
C LEU A 68 20.57 -4.56 -14.18
N ALA A 69 20.14 -5.25 -15.25
CA ALA A 69 20.50 -4.89 -16.61
C ALA A 69 20.15 -3.41 -16.88
N PRO A 70 20.90 -2.69 -17.75
CA PRO A 70 20.62 -1.29 -18.04
C PRO A 70 19.16 -1.02 -18.45
N ARG A 71 18.57 -1.91 -19.26
CA ARG A 71 17.16 -1.85 -19.66
C ARG A 71 16.20 -1.98 -18.47
N ALA A 72 16.50 -2.83 -17.49
CA ALA A 72 15.69 -3.00 -16.28
C ALA A 72 15.77 -1.76 -15.37
N ARG A 73 16.94 -1.12 -15.25
CA ARG A 73 17.09 0.16 -14.53
C ARG A 73 16.29 1.27 -15.19
N MET A 74 16.35 1.39 -16.51
CA MET A 74 15.53 2.36 -17.25
C MET A 74 14.03 2.09 -17.09
N ALA A 75 13.62 0.82 -17.09
CA ALA A 75 12.23 0.45 -16.86
C ALA A 75 11.77 0.81 -15.43
N LEU A 76 12.63 0.62 -14.43
CA LEU A 76 12.37 1.03 -13.05
C LEU A 76 12.25 2.55 -12.93
N ASP A 77 13.18 3.31 -13.51
CA ASP A 77 13.15 4.78 -13.53
C ASP A 77 11.83 5.27 -14.16
N LYS A 78 11.45 4.72 -15.32
CA LYS A 78 10.18 5.03 -15.99
C LYS A 78 8.97 4.68 -15.14
N TYR A 79 9.02 3.54 -14.44
CA TYR A 79 7.93 3.11 -13.57
C TYR A 79 7.77 4.05 -12.38
N ILE A 80 8.86 4.59 -11.84
CA ILE A 80 8.82 5.55 -10.74
C ILE A 80 8.18 6.87 -11.16
N SER A 81 8.52 7.39 -12.34
CA SER A 81 7.82 8.55 -12.90
C SER A 81 6.33 8.26 -13.09
N PHE A 82 5.98 7.07 -13.59
CA PHE A 82 4.59 6.66 -13.69
C PHE A 82 3.88 6.62 -12.33
N MET A 83 4.54 6.10 -11.28
CA MET A 83 3.99 6.07 -9.92
C MET A 83 3.73 7.48 -9.38
N GLU A 84 4.63 8.43 -9.65
CA GLU A 84 4.48 9.84 -9.28
C GLU A 84 3.27 10.48 -9.96
N GLU A 85 3.23 10.37 -11.29
CA GLU A 85 2.15 10.92 -12.13
C GLU A 85 0.78 10.33 -11.76
N ASN A 86 0.75 9.09 -11.27
CA ASN A 86 -0.47 8.35 -10.95
C ASN A 86 -0.67 8.15 -9.44
N ALA A 87 0.04 8.88 -8.58
CA ALA A 87 0.03 8.65 -7.14
C ALA A 87 -1.38 8.76 -6.54
N SER A 88 -2.20 9.70 -7.04
CA SER A 88 -3.61 9.85 -6.63
C SER A 88 -4.41 8.59 -6.94
N ALA A 89 -4.25 7.99 -8.12
CA ALA A 89 -4.94 6.76 -8.49
C ALA A 89 -4.50 5.56 -7.63
N PHE A 90 -3.19 5.47 -7.31
CA PHE A 90 -2.69 4.45 -6.38
C PHE A 90 -3.26 4.64 -4.97
N TRP A 91 -3.31 5.88 -4.48
CA TRP A 91 -3.85 6.17 -3.15
C TRP A 91 -5.34 5.84 -3.08
N HIS A 92 -6.11 6.21 -4.10
CA HIS A 92 -7.52 5.81 -4.21
C HIS A 92 -7.66 4.28 -4.31
N GLY A 93 -6.86 3.58 -5.12
CA GLY A 93 -6.92 2.12 -5.17
C GLY A 93 -6.62 1.44 -3.82
N GLY A 94 -5.72 2.03 -3.01
CA GLY A 94 -5.41 1.59 -1.65
C GLY A 94 -6.45 1.96 -0.59
N HIS A 95 -7.16 3.09 -0.77
CA HIS A 95 -7.98 3.72 0.27
C HIS A 95 -9.45 4.01 -0.10
N TRP A 96 -9.92 3.70 -1.33
CA TRP A 96 -11.31 3.42 -1.83
C TRP A 96 -11.57 3.67 -3.36
N PHE A 97 -12.57 2.94 -3.89
CA PHE A 97 -13.17 2.86 -5.25
C PHE A 97 -12.37 2.13 -6.34
N ALA A 98 -13.06 1.18 -6.98
CA ALA A 98 -12.52 0.25 -7.97
C ALA A 98 -12.21 0.96 -9.30
N ILE A 99 -10.95 0.89 -9.73
CA ILE A 99 -10.57 0.95 -11.13
C ILE A 99 -10.10 -0.45 -11.50
N ASP A 100 -10.62 -1.01 -12.59
CA ASP A 100 -10.21 -2.29 -13.15
C ASP A 100 -8.76 -2.18 -13.67
N THR A 101 -7.84 -2.97 -13.12
CA THR A 101 -6.41 -2.91 -13.41
C THR A 101 -5.95 -4.09 -14.26
N SER A 102 -6.54 -4.24 -15.44
CA SER A 102 -6.12 -5.27 -16.41
C SER A 102 -4.78 -4.97 -17.10
N THR A 103 -4.04 -3.92 -16.69
CA THR A 103 -2.79 -3.53 -17.38
C THR A 103 -1.58 -3.59 -16.44
N GLN A 104 -1.05 -4.79 -16.21
CA GLN A 104 0.36 -4.94 -15.80
C GLN A 104 1.23 -4.84 -17.05
N CYS A 105 1.87 -3.68 -17.27
CA CYS A 105 2.90 -3.54 -18.29
C CYS A 105 4.18 -4.26 -17.82
N ILE A 106 4.34 -5.52 -18.20
CA ILE A 106 5.60 -6.25 -18.03
C ILE A 106 6.54 -5.83 -19.17
N ALA A 107 7.60 -5.10 -18.85
CA ALA A 107 8.68 -4.86 -19.80
C ALA A 107 9.53 -6.13 -19.98
N GLU A 108 9.82 -6.52 -21.22
CA GLU A 108 10.68 -7.67 -21.52
C GLU A 108 12.06 -7.54 -20.87
N GLY A 109 12.53 -8.63 -20.25
CA GLY A 109 13.87 -8.73 -19.64
C GLY A 109 13.95 -8.30 -18.18
N VAL A 110 12.82 -7.96 -17.55
CA VAL A 110 12.76 -7.70 -16.11
C VAL A 110 12.50 -9.02 -15.36
N PRO A 111 13.24 -9.34 -14.28
CA PRO A 111 12.96 -10.53 -13.47
C PRO A 111 11.52 -10.47 -12.98
N SER A 112 10.79 -11.58 -13.12
CA SER A 112 9.41 -11.64 -12.62
C SER A 112 9.35 -11.28 -11.14
N THR A 113 10.34 -11.61 -10.33
CA THR A 113 10.35 -11.28 -8.90
C THR A 113 10.40 -9.79 -8.55
N ILE A 114 10.63 -8.88 -9.51
CA ILE A 114 10.69 -7.42 -9.27
C ILE A 114 9.38 -6.84 -8.72
N PHE A 115 8.22 -7.42 -9.07
CA PHE A 115 6.91 -6.87 -8.67
C PHE A 115 6.61 -7.09 -7.19
N TRP A 116 7.45 -7.86 -6.50
CA TRP A 116 7.42 -8.05 -5.05
C TRP A 116 8.23 -7.00 -4.28
N GLU A 117 8.97 -6.14 -4.97
CA GLU A 117 9.69 -5.04 -4.33
C GLU A 117 8.70 -4.02 -3.77
N ALA A 118 8.88 -3.64 -2.51
CA ALA A 118 8.07 -2.59 -1.89
C ALA A 118 8.17 -1.23 -2.63
N ALA A 119 9.31 -0.99 -3.29
CA ALA A 119 9.50 0.19 -4.14
C ALA A 119 8.78 0.11 -5.49
N TYR A 120 8.20 -1.05 -5.85
CA TYR A 120 7.39 -1.25 -7.04
C TYR A 120 5.91 -1.29 -6.64
N TRP A 121 5.18 -0.21 -6.89
CA TRP A 121 3.80 -0.10 -6.42
C TRP A 121 2.87 -1.06 -7.14
N SER A 122 1.91 -1.63 -6.42
CA SER A 122 0.89 -2.47 -7.02
C SER A 122 -0.49 -2.13 -6.48
N LEU A 123 -1.50 -2.36 -7.30
CA LEU A 123 -2.89 -2.22 -6.91
C LEU A 123 -3.41 -3.57 -6.37
N PRO A 124 -4.24 -3.57 -5.32
CA PRO A 124 -4.83 -4.80 -4.82
C PRO A 124 -5.73 -5.43 -5.89
N SER A 125 -5.61 -6.74 -6.08
CA SER A 125 -6.48 -7.47 -7.01
C SER A 125 -7.95 -7.47 -6.57
N LYS A 126 -8.21 -7.33 -5.26
CA LYS A 126 -9.55 -7.15 -4.69
C LYS A 126 -9.53 -5.98 -3.71
N PRO A 127 -10.20 -4.86 -4.01
CA PRO A 127 -10.22 -3.72 -3.09
C PRO A 127 -10.95 -4.07 -1.80
N CYS A 128 -10.23 -4.00 -0.67
CA CYS A 128 -10.80 -4.18 0.68
C CYS A 128 -11.17 -2.82 1.27
N TYR A 129 -12.41 -2.70 1.76
CA TYR A 129 -12.94 -1.45 2.29
C TYR A 129 -12.22 -1.05 3.58
N TRP A 130 -11.75 0.20 3.62
CA TRP A 130 -11.47 0.87 4.89
C TRP A 130 -12.77 0.98 5.71
N ILE A 131 -12.74 0.45 6.93
CA ILE A 131 -13.86 0.51 7.87
C ILE A 131 -13.61 1.66 8.85
N LEU A 132 -14.40 2.73 8.71
CA LEU A 132 -14.33 3.87 9.63
C LEU A 132 -14.58 3.44 11.08
N MET A 133 -13.82 4.06 11.98
CA MET A 133 -13.93 3.83 13.41
C MET A 133 -15.30 4.25 13.93
N ASN A 134 -15.73 3.62 15.02
CA ASN A 134 -16.97 4.04 15.69
C ASN A 134 -16.76 5.46 16.24
N PRO A 135 -17.70 6.41 16.05
CA PRO A 135 -17.59 7.77 16.60
C PRO A 135 -17.41 7.84 18.13
N ARG A 136 -17.75 6.76 18.85
CA ARG A 136 -17.50 6.61 20.29
C ARG A 136 -16.06 6.19 20.63
N SER A 137 -15.24 5.90 19.62
CA SER A 137 -13.82 5.59 19.81
C SER A 137 -13.10 6.93 19.96
N LEU A 138 -12.48 7.12 21.11
CA LEU A 138 -11.84 8.37 21.47
C LEU A 138 -10.32 8.20 21.44
N ASN A 139 -9.61 9.24 21.00
CA ASN A 139 -8.17 9.32 21.09
C ASN A 139 -7.72 9.56 22.55
N SER A 140 -6.42 9.66 22.76
CA SER A 140 -5.83 9.89 24.11
C SER A 140 -6.30 11.19 24.77
N GLN A 141 -6.83 12.14 24.00
CA GLN A 141 -7.36 13.41 24.49
C GLN A 141 -8.87 13.35 24.80
N GLY A 142 -9.52 12.19 24.59
CA GLY A 142 -10.96 12.04 24.80
C GLY A 142 -11.81 12.56 23.64
N ASN A 143 -11.22 12.91 22.50
CA ASN A 143 -11.93 13.37 21.31
C ASN A 143 -12.17 12.21 20.32
N PRO A 144 -13.28 12.20 19.56
CA PRO A 144 -13.43 11.27 18.45
C PRO A 144 -12.27 11.39 17.46
N TYR A 145 -11.79 10.26 16.94
CA TYR A 145 -10.73 10.26 15.94
C TYR A 145 -11.18 10.97 14.65
N SER A 146 -10.41 11.96 14.21
CA SER A 146 -10.52 12.58 12.90
C SER A 146 -10.26 11.57 11.78
N LEU A 147 -10.72 11.89 10.57
CA LEU A 147 -10.50 11.01 9.41
C LEU A 147 -9.00 10.79 9.12
N ALA A 148 -8.17 11.82 9.32
CA ALA A 148 -6.72 11.73 9.17
C ALA A 148 -6.07 10.82 10.22
N GLU A 149 -6.47 10.91 11.50
CA GLU A 149 -5.96 9.99 12.53
C GLU A 149 -6.40 8.54 12.27
N GLN A 150 -7.64 8.33 11.81
CA GLN A 150 -8.11 7.00 11.46
C GLN A 150 -7.35 6.40 10.27
N LEU A 151 -7.02 7.24 9.27
CA LEU A 151 -6.22 6.85 8.11
C LEU A 151 -4.79 6.49 8.53
N ASP A 152 -4.14 7.33 9.33
CA ASP A 152 -2.80 7.07 9.84
C ASP A 152 -2.71 5.76 10.65
N ILE A 153 -3.75 5.44 11.44
CA ILE A 153 -3.85 4.15 12.14
C ILE A 153 -4.04 2.98 11.16
N LEU A 154 -4.88 3.15 10.12
CA LEU A 154 -5.08 2.15 9.08
C LEU A 154 -3.76 1.86 8.36
N ASP A 155 -3.06 2.91 7.93
CA ASP A 155 -1.86 2.82 7.11
C ASP A 155 -0.72 2.15 7.89
N ARG A 156 -0.58 2.41 9.18
CA ARG A 156 0.37 1.67 10.04
C ARG A 156 -0.01 0.22 10.27
N ARG A 157 -1.31 -0.09 10.29
CA ARG A 157 -1.80 -1.46 10.50
C ARG A 157 -1.75 -2.29 9.21
N GLU A 158 -1.92 -1.64 8.06
CA GLU A 158 -2.04 -2.25 6.74
C GLU A 158 -1.08 -1.54 5.75
N PRO A 159 0.26 -1.62 5.97
CA PRO A 159 1.27 -0.82 5.27
C PRO A 159 1.28 -1.01 3.74
N ALA A 160 0.81 -2.16 3.24
CA ALA A 160 0.65 -2.40 1.80
C ALA A 160 -0.28 -1.37 1.12
N ARG A 161 -1.25 -0.78 1.84
CA ARG A 161 -2.16 0.25 1.28
C ARG A 161 -1.43 1.53 0.88
N VAL A 162 -0.38 1.85 1.61
CA VAL A 162 0.51 2.99 1.37
C VAL A 162 1.86 2.54 0.81
N GLN A 163 1.86 1.40 0.10
CA GLN A 163 3.02 0.89 -0.62
C GLN A 163 4.26 0.77 0.29
N TRP A 164 4.01 0.27 1.51
CA TRP A 164 4.99 0.00 2.57
C TRP A 164 5.68 1.23 3.15
N GLY A 165 5.20 2.45 2.86
CA GLY A 165 5.76 3.69 3.42
C GLY A 165 5.69 3.80 4.95
N THR A 166 4.81 3.02 5.59
CA THR A 166 4.62 2.96 7.05
C THR A 166 5.18 1.71 7.71
N ALA A 167 5.85 0.83 6.95
CA ALA A 167 6.45 -0.37 7.50
C ALA A 167 7.59 -0.02 8.49
N ASN A 168 7.67 -0.76 9.58
CA ASN A 168 8.63 -0.54 10.68
C ASN A 168 10.00 -1.15 10.39
N SER A 169 10.08 -2.10 9.47
CA SER A 169 11.31 -2.83 9.13
C SER A 169 11.27 -3.38 7.71
N ASP A 170 12.44 -3.70 7.15
CA ASP A 170 12.50 -4.39 5.86
C ASP A 170 12.01 -5.85 5.98
N GLU A 171 12.10 -6.44 7.18
CA GLU A 171 11.61 -7.77 7.49
C GLU A 171 10.07 -7.86 7.39
N GLU A 172 9.38 -6.83 7.89
CA GLU A 172 7.92 -6.68 7.72
C GLU A 172 7.54 -6.60 6.23
N MET A 173 8.35 -5.91 5.42
CA MET A 173 8.14 -5.81 3.97
C MET A 173 8.36 -7.14 3.23
N VAL A 174 8.94 -8.17 3.84
CA VAL A 174 9.15 -9.46 3.14
C VAL A 174 8.32 -10.60 3.74
N GLU A 175 7.81 -10.45 4.95
CA GLU A 175 6.97 -11.47 5.62
C GLU A 175 5.73 -11.83 4.80
N HIS A 176 5.20 -10.87 4.04
CA HIS A 176 4.01 -11.06 3.23
C HIS A 176 4.26 -11.82 1.92
N LEU A 177 5.51 -12.01 1.49
CA LEU A 177 5.82 -12.62 0.20
C LEU A 177 5.40 -14.10 0.17
N PRO A 178 4.85 -14.61 -0.95
CA PRO A 178 4.53 -16.02 -1.05
C PRO A 178 5.80 -16.87 -0.90
N LYS A 179 5.73 -17.93 -0.09
CA LYS A 179 6.86 -18.85 0.16
C LYS A 179 7.42 -19.51 -1.10
N SER A 180 6.65 -19.53 -2.19
CA SER A 180 7.06 -20.03 -3.50
C SER A 180 7.98 -19.09 -4.27
N VAL A 181 8.12 -17.83 -3.85
CA VAL A 181 8.99 -16.85 -4.50
C VAL A 181 10.42 -17.06 -3.99
N PRO A 182 11.38 -17.43 -4.86
CA PRO A 182 12.75 -17.79 -4.44
C PRO A 182 13.62 -16.53 -4.24
N VAL A 183 13.13 -15.57 -3.47
CA VAL A 183 13.85 -14.34 -3.12
C VAL A 183 13.94 -14.21 -1.61
N SER A 184 15.04 -13.62 -1.15
CA SER A 184 15.25 -13.31 0.25
C SER A 184 15.69 -11.87 0.39
N LEU A 185 15.44 -11.33 1.56
CA LEU A 185 15.91 -10.02 1.94
C LEU A 185 17.44 -9.91 1.77
N LEU A 186 17.89 -8.87 1.07
CA LEU A 186 19.33 -8.62 0.88
C LEU A 186 20.01 -8.25 2.20
N PRO A 187 21.34 -8.42 2.32
CA PRO A 187 22.10 -7.91 3.46
C PRO A 187 21.87 -6.41 3.63
N GLU A 188 21.70 -5.93 4.87
CA GLU A 188 21.32 -4.55 5.20
C GLU A 188 22.15 -3.50 4.44
N LYS A 189 23.48 -3.63 4.46
CA LYS A 189 24.38 -2.73 3.72
C LYS A 189 24.05 -2.68 2.22
N SER A 190 23.71 -3.82 1.63
CA SER A 190 23.33 -3.89 0.22
C SER A 190 21.95 -3.29 -0.04
N ARG A 191 21.07 -3.16 0.96
CA ARG A 191 19.76 -2.49 0.82
C ARG A 191 19.90 -0.97 0.89
N GLN A 192 20.78 -0.48 1.76
CA GLN A 192 21.03 0.97 1.93
C GLN A 192 21.69 1.59 0.69
N ASP A 193 22.66 0.89 0.08
CA ASP A 193 23.37 1.35 -1.12
C ASP A 193 22.59 1.13 -2.44
N ASN A 194 21.32 0.73 -2.35
CA ASN A 194 20.54 0.17 -3.44
C ASN A 194 19.26 0.97 -3.71
N PRO A 195 19.40 2.14 -4.36
CA PRO A 195 18.28 3.03 -4.61
C PRO A 195 17.35 2.42 -5.67
N ALA A 196 16.05 2.55 -5.43
CA ALA A 196 15.03 2.32 -6.44
C ALA A 196 14.83 3.57 -7.31
N SER A 197 14.85 4.75 -6.68
CA SER A 197 14.78 6.05 -7.35
C SER A 197 16.13 6.75 -7.31
N ARG A 198 16.61 7.25 -8.45
CA ARG A 198 17.74 8.19 -8.44
C ARG A 198 17.33 9.45 -7.69
N THR A 199 18.22 9.97 -6.83
CA THR A 199 18.19 11.40 -6.56
C THR A 199 18.48 12.08 -7.90
N TYR A 200 17.51 12.82 -8.44
CA TYR A 200 17.83 13.72 -9.54
C TYR A 200 18.77 14.78 -8.95
N ASP A 201 20.02 14.78 -9.42
CA ASP A 201 20.96 15.88 -9.19
C ASP A 201 20.53 17.10 -10.01
#